data_AF-A0AAD2G448-F1
#
_entry.id   AF-A0AAD2G448-F1
#
_cell.length_a   1.000
_cell.length_b   1.000
_cell.length_c   1.000
_cell.angle_alpha   90.00
_cell.angle_beta   90.00
_cell.angle_gamma   90.00
#
_symmetry.space_group_name_H-M   'P 1'
#
loop_
_entity.id
_entity.type
_entity.pdbx_description
1 polymer ?
#
loop_
_entity_poly.entity_id
_entity_poly.type
_entity_poly.pdbx_seq_one_letter_code
_entity_poly.pdbx_strand_id
1 'polypeptide(L)'
;MSLGQTIKHGIGRLTASADTQVTRLTKVSHKAPTRLLPIRKTSIEKAGAAVCALSNYGGGMLQGDASDLFINVEKQARLGVTTQGVSRIYSQRLSNECQANLQATVDKDALLVYAPDPCSLFAASSFSQKQDFSIHPDSSVVLVDWFSSGRYRNGEHWAFDKLSSRTSLKWLGEESSPPFLQDSVTMDLRIKQTNPSEKDPLGVYNFHTFASLILYGKETEEIKKQCEMLQDSFASETTRIRARDSVQLLEKDLRLSGQVCMGLSKVELPGKEHDAHVIRLAATTNEDLYRVFHHCLLPLHEKFGMEFYKDRISANQSQIDKMQKTDQGSGASVRPTKYAVRDDPTEGNSLFDESMENVGNGYWSAFMLADSSMPTGSFAHSSGLEAAEQLGFVKDEDDLQTFVQAATRSTMQVMTPFLITGHRLALEDIVDHEVYAAKWKELDQQMQAVLNSNAPACAASLDQGKSLLRVAKHWIGQGNNSTILSLKTLGGGQCHHIAPIMGSLGAHLGISEVQVCRLFGYCVARDIVSAAVRLSLVGPLASVPLLHRVQGAAEDGYRASLLAMAQSVDGQNPLVSAAGSSPIVDAIHPSHDVLQVRLFRS
;
A
#
# COMPACT_ATOMS: atom_id res chain seq x y z
N MET A 1 -4.16 0.07 -42.44
CA MET A 1 -5.38 0.79 -42.05
C MET A 1 -5.46 0.80 -40.54
N SER A 2 -5.09 1.90 -39.88
CA SER A 2 -5.34 2.08 -38.45
C SER A 2 -6.83 2.34 -38.29
N LEU A 3 -7.55 1.41 -37.66
CA LEU A 3 -8.86 1.72 -37.10
C LEU A 3 -8.63 2.84 -36.07
N GLY A 4 -9.12 4.04 -36.37
CA GLY A 4 -8.99 5.20 -35.51
C GLY A 4 -9.60 4.90 -34.15
N GLN A 5 -8.73 4.59 -33.19
CA GLN A 5 -9.16 4.26 -31.84
C GLN A 5 -9.37 5.56 -31.07
N THR A 6 -10.61 5.79 -30.67
CA THR A 6 -10.97 6.95 -29.88
C THR A 6 -10.65 6.64 -28.43
N ILE A 7 -9.64 7.31 -27.86
CA ILE A 7 -9.44 7.38 -26.42
C ILE A 7 -10.75 7.86 -25.79
N LYS A 8 -11.25 7.15 -24.78
CA LYS A 8 -12.52 7.51 -24.14
C LYS A 8 -12.30 8.00 -22.74
N HIS A 9 -13.10 9.01 -22.39
CA HIS A 9 -13.18 9.54 -21.03
C HIS A 9 -14.60 9.35 -20.50
N GLY A 10 -14.72 8.43 -19.56
CA GLY A 10 -15.95 8.07 -18.87
C GLY A 10 -16.15 8.93 -17.65
N ILE A 11 -17.41 9.25 -17.36
CA ILE A 11 -17.78 10.05 -16.19
C ILE A 11 -18.97 9.38 -15.54
N GLY A 12 -18.94 9.12 -14.24
CA GLY A 12 -20.07 8.66 -13.44
C GLY A 12 -20.35 9.65 -12.31
N ARG A 13 -21.62 9.97 -12.05
CA ARG A 13 -22.04 10.70 -10.85
C ARG A 13 -23.19 9.98 -10.19
N LEU A 14 -23.04 9.73 -8.90
CA LEU A 14 -23.97 9.01 -8.06
C LEU A 14 -24.25 9.84 -6.80
N THR A 15 -25.51 10.13 -6.52
CA THR A 15 -25.94 10.76 -5.27
C THR A 15 -27.01 9.91 -4.61
N ALA A 16 -26.81 9.60 -3.33
CA ALA A 16 -27.75 8.88 -2.49
C ALA A 16 -28.22 9.81 -1.37
N SER A 17 -29.55 9.93 -1.22
CA SER A 17 -30.20 10.78 -0.22
C SER A 17 -31.19 9.95 0.59
N ALA A 18 -31.30 10.23 1.89
CA ALA A 18 -32.31 9.60 2.75
C ALA A 18 -33.58 10.46 2.82
N ASP A 19 -34.73 9.84 2.61
CA ASP A 19 -36.05 10.40 2.93
C ASP A 19 -36.70 9.44 3.94
N THR A 20 -37.10 9.94 5.11
CA THR A 20 -37.87 9.17 6.12
C THR A 20 -37.29 7.76 6.40
N GLN A 21 -35.95 7.67 6.55
CA GLN A 21 -35.13 6.45 6.75
C GLN A 21 -34.95 5.50 5.56
N VAL A 22 -35.45 5.86 4.38
CA VAL A 22 -35.21 5.11 3.14
C VAL A 22 -34.22 5.87 2.27
N THR A 23 -33.12 5.22 1.91
CA THR A 23 -32.15 5.78 0.97
C THR A 23 -32.62 5.60 -0.47
N ARG A 24 -32.55 6.67 -1.27
CA ARG A 24 -32.83 6.65 -2.71
C ARG A 24 -31.66 7.24 -3.48
N LEU A 25 -31.43 6.73 -4.69
CA LEU A 25 -30.50 7.36 -5.63
C LEU A 25 -31.19 8.57 -6.28
N THR A 26 -30.83 9.77 -5.85
CA THR A 26 -31.41 11.04 -6.33
C THR A 26 -30.71 11.56 -7.59
N LYS A 27 -29.44 11.18 -7.79
CA LYS A 27 -28.68 11.47 -9.01
C LYS A 27 -27.95 10.23 -9.49
N VAL A 28 -28.23 9.84 -10.73
CA VAL A 28 -27.47 8.81 -11.44
C VAL A 28 -27.24 9.31 -12.85
N SER A 29 -26.02 9.73 -13.16
CA SER A 29 -25.64 10.17 -14.51
C SER A 29 -24.33 9.52 -14.90
N HIS A 30 -24.22 9.01 -16.12
CA HIS A 30 -22.97 8.46 -16.59
C HIS A 30 -22.74 8.69 -18.08
N LYS A 31 -21.47 8.67 -18.47
CA LYS A 31 -20.97 8.75 -19.83
C LYS A 31 -20.01 7.59 -20.05
N ALA A 32 -20.16 6.89 -21.17
CA ALA A 32 -19.32 5.76 -21.53
C ALA A 32 -17.81 6.14 -21.57
N PRO A 33 -16.91 5.23 -21.18
CA PRO A 33 -17.16 3.82 -20.88
C PRO A 33 -17.79 3.55 -19.52
N THR A 34 -17.79 4.48 -18.58
CA THR A 34 -18.40 4.31 -17.26
C THR A 34 -19.93 4.14 -17.35
N ARG A 35 -20.47 3.14 -16.64
CA ARG A 35 -21.90 2.87 -16.54
C ARG A 35 -22.28 2.64 -15.09
N LEU A 36 -23.37 3.28 -14.67
CA LEU A 36 -23.97 3.13 -13.34
C LEU A 36 -25.29 2.39 -13.47
N LEU A 37 -25.43 1.29 -12.74
CA LEU A 37 -26.56 0.39 -12.80
C LEU A 37 -27.20 0.24 -11.41
N PRO A 38 -28.23 1.02 -11.08
CA PRO A 38 -29.00 0.86 -9.86
C PRO A 38 -29.56 -0.57 -9.73
N ILE A 39 -29.28 -1.23 -8.61
CA ILE A 39 -29.83 -2.55 -8.30
C ILE A 39 -31.14 -2.36 -7.55
N ARG A 40 -32.26 -2.74 -8.18
CA ARG A 40 -33.60 -2.69 -7.59
C ARG A 40 -34.02 -4.09 -7.15
N LYS A 41 -33.77 -4.41 -5.88
CA LYS A 41 -34.27 -5.63 -5.22
C LYS A 41 -35.16 -5.23 -4.05
N THR A 42 -36.28 -5.92 -3.88
CA THR A 42 -37.23 -5.66 -2.78
C THR A 42 -36.58 -5.79 -1.41
N SER A 43 -35.60 -6.69 -1.24
CA SER A 43 -34.86 -6.83 0.02
C SER A 43 -34.03 -5.58 0.36
N ILE A 44 -33.39 -4.97 -0.65
CA ILE A 44 -32.60 -3.74 -0.50
C ILE A 44 -33.51 -2.56 -0.13
N GLU A 45 -34.64 -2.43 -0.82
CA GLU A 45 -35.62 -1.37 -0.56
C GLU A 45 -36.22 -1.50 0.84
N LYS A 46 -36.54 -2.72 1.29
CA LYS A 46 -37.01 -2.99 2.66
C LYS A 46 -35.98 -2.67 3.74
N ALA A 47 -34.69 -2.83 3.44
CA ALA A 47 -33.60 -2.47 4.36
C ALA A 47 -33.33 -0.95 4.41
N GLY A 48 -33.99 -0.15 3.55
CA GLY A 48 -33.81 1.29 3.49
C GLY A 48 -32.48 1.74 2.87
N ALA A 49 -31.83 0.88 2.09
CA ALA A 49 -30.55 1.16 1.43
C ALA A 49 -30.70 1.39 -0.08
N ALA A 50 -29.67 1.95 -0.70
CA ALA A 50 -29.52 2.00 -2.14
C ALA A 50 -28.24 1.27 -2.57
N VAL A 51 -28.30 0.53 -3.67
CA VAL A 51 -27.13 -0.16 -4.23
C VAL A 51 -27.00 0.13 -5.72
N CYS A 52 -25.77 0.38 -6.16
CA CYS A 52 -25.44 0.62 -7.56
C CYS A 52 -24.25 -0.27 -7.98
N ALA A 53 -24.35 -0.90 -9.15
CA ALA A 53 -23.24 -1.60 -9.77
C ALA A 53 -22.55 -0.70 -10.80
N LEU A 54 -21.23 -0.61 -10.71
CA LEU A 54 -20.33 -0.02 -11.68
C LEU A 54 -20.02 -1.03 -12.79
N SER A 55 -20.01 -0.57 -14.03
CA SER A 55 -19.60 -1.37 -15.17
C SER A 55 -18.90 -0.50 -16.20
N ASN A 56 -17.96 -1.09 -16.94
CA ASN A 56 -17.34 -0.44 -18.09
C ASN A 56 -17.91 -1.02 -19.40
N TYR A 57 -18.32 -0.15 -20.33
CA TYR A 57 -18.73 -0.56 -21.67
C TYR A 57 -17.55 -1.19 -22.41
N GLY A 58 -17.70 -2.45 -22.83
CA GLY A 58 -16.67 -3.18 -23.57
C GLY A 58 -15.88 -4.22 -22.77
N GLY A 59 -16.23 -4.46 -21.49
CA GLY A 59 -15.62 -5.52 -20.69
C GLY A 59 -14.22 -5.21 -20.18
N GLY A 60 -13.86 -3.93 -20.11
CA GLY A 60 -12.61 -3.41 -19.53
C GLY A 60 -12.24 -2.04 -20.11
N MET A 61 -11.06 -1.54 -19.79
CA MET A 61 -10.50 -0.27 -20.26
C MET A 61 -9.33 -0.51 -21.20
N LEU A 62 -9.22 0.32 -22.24
CA LEU A 62 -8.09 0.30 -23.16
C LEU A 62 -7.04 1.33 -22.73
N GLN A 63 -5.83 1.17 -23.24
CA GLN A 63 -4.73 2.05 -22.92
C GLN A 63 -5.03 3.51 -23.32
N GLY A 64 -4.84 4.43 -22.38
CA GLY A 64 -5.20 5.85 -22.51
C GLY A 64 -6.64 6.20 -22.13
N ASP A 65 -7.53 5.22 -21.92
CA ASP A 65 -8.88 5.51 -21.41
C ASP A 65 -8.80 6.08 -19.98
N ALA A 66 -9.75 6.97 -19.68
CA ALA A 66 -9.92 7.57 -18.37
C ALA A 66 -11.34 7.36 -17.85
N SER A 67 -11.52 7.25 -16.53
CA SER A 67 -12.83 7.18 -15.88
C SER A 67 -12.84 8.02 -14.61
N ASP A 68 -13.73 9.01 -14.52
CA ASP A 68 -13.96 9.79 -13.31
C ASP A 68 -15.30 9.42 -12.66
N LEU A 69 -15.29 9.00 -11.41
CA LEU A 69 -16.47 8.65 -10.64
C LEU A 69 -16.63 9.60 -9.45
N PHE A 70 -17.80 10.24 -9.37
CA PHE A 70 -18.17 11.12 -8.27
C PHE A 70 -19.30 10.48 -7.47
N ILE A 71 -19.09 10.26 -6.18
CA ILE A 71 -20.08 9.67 -5.26
C ILE A 71 -20.41 10.70 -4.17
N ASN A 72 -21.68 10.97 -3.95
CA ASN A 72 -22.13 11.78 -2.82
C ASN A 72 -23.15 10.98 -2.00
N VAL A 73 -22.82 10.71 -0.74
CA VAL A 73 -23.72 10.03 0.20
C VAL A 73 -24.15 11.07 1.22
N GLU A 74 -25.37 11.57 1.08
CA GLU A 74 -25.92 12.63 1.93
C GLU A 74 -26.25 12.10 3.33
N LYS A 75 -26.55 13.04 4.24
CA LYS A 75 -26.82 12.74 5.65
C LYS A 75 -27.77 11.56 5.83
N GLN A 76 -27.41 10.63 6.71
CA GLN A 76 -28.19 9.43 7.05
C GLN A 76 -28.45 8.44 5.90
N ALA A 77 -27.89 8.66 4.69
CA ALA A 77 -28.06 7.76 3.56
C ALA A 77 -27.12 6.55 3.66
N ARG A 78 -27.56 5.40 3.11
CA ARG A 78 -26.81 4.14 3.04
C ARG A 78 -26.62 3.72 1.58
N LEU A 79 -25.39 3.80 1.11
CA LEU A 79 -25.04 3.51 -0.28
C LEU A 79 -24.06 2.35 -0.38
N GLY A 80 -24.44 1.32 -1.12
CA GLY A 80 -23.58 0.22 -1.54
C GLY A 80 -23.17 0.41 -3.00
N VAL A 81 -21.88 0.36 -3.28
CA VAL A 81 -21.34 0.43 -4.63
C VAL A 81 -20.53 -0.83 -4.89
N THR A 82 -20.95 -1.59 -5.89
CA THR A 82 -20.29 -2.84 -6.33
C THR A 82 -19.91 -2.71 -7.80
N THR A 83 -19.30 -3.73 -8.39
CA THR A 83 -19.11 -3.82 -9.85
C THR A 83 -19.90 -4.98 -10.43
N GLN A 84 -20.14 -4.98 -11.74
CA GLN A 84 -20.71 -6.15 -12.44
C GLN A 84 -19.72 -7.28 -12.67
N GLY A 85 -18.43 -7.02 -12.53
CA GLY A 85 -17.36 -7.99 -12.69
C GLY A 85 -15.99 -7.33 -12.67
N VAL A 86 -14.97 -8.17 -12.83
CA VAL A 86 -13.55 -7.79 -12.86
C VAL A 86 -13.28 -6.67 -13.86
N SER A 87 -12.66 -5.60 -13.40
CA SER A 87 -12.17 -4.51 -14.24
C SER A 87 -10.90 -4.96 -14.96
N ARG A 88 -10.96 -5.15 -16.28
CA ARG A 88 -9.82 -5.60 -17.09
C ARG A 88 -9.12 -4.42 -17.74
N ILE A 89 -7.80 -4.34 -17.61
CA ILE A 89 -6.99 -3.33 -18.30
C ILE A 89 -6.24 -4.02 -19.43
N TYR A 90 -6.58 -3.65 -20.67
CA TYR A 90 -5.96 -4.23 -21.87
C TYR A 90 -4.74 -3.41 -22.29
N SER A 91 -3.68 -4.10 -22.71
CA SER A 91 -2.50 -3.48 -23.33
C SER A 91 -2.73 -3.18 -24.81
N GLN A 92 -2.26 -2.01 -25.28
CA GLN A 92 -2.07 -1.70 -26.69
C GLN A 92 -0.90 -0.71 -26.88
N ARG A 93 -0.26 -0.71 -28.07
CA ARG A 93 1.03 -0.04 -28.40
C ARG A 93 1.15 1.48 -28.18
N LEU A 94 0.19 2.15 -27.53
CA LEU A 94 0.25 3.57 -27.22
C LEU A 94 0.86 3.76 -25.82
N SER A 95 1.81 4.68 -25.68
CA SER A 95 2.56 4.98 -24.44
C SER A 95 1.73 5.63 -23.32
N ASN A 96 0.39 5.61 -23.40
CA ASN A 96 -0.48 6.33 -22.47
C ASN A 96 -0.90 5.44 -21.31
N GLU A 97 -1.09 6.00 -20.13
CA GLU A 97 -1.55 5.28 -18.95
C GLU A 97 -3.09 5.28 -18.90
N CYS A 98 -3.70 4.15 -18.54
CA CYS A 98 -5.13 4.07 -18.25
C CYS A 98 -5.39 4.67 -16.87
N GLN A 99 -6.43 5.50 -16.72
CA GLN A 99 -6.67 6.26 -15.48
C GLN A 99 -8.06 6.01 -14.90
N ALA A 100 -8.15 5.79 -13.59
CA ALA A 100 -9.42 5.71 -12.87
C ALA A 100 -9.38 6.62 -11.64
N ASN A 101 -10.20 7.67 -11.64
CA ASN A 101 -10.33 8.60 -10.54
C ASN A 101 -11.68 8.41 -9.86
N LEU A 102 -11.69 8.36 -8.53
CA LEU A 102 -12.89 8.32 -7.71
C LEU A 102 -12.81 9.44 -6.68
N GLN A 103 -13.87 10.23 -6.59
CA GLN A 103 -14.06 11.20 -5.52
C GLN A 103 -15.37 10.90 -4.82
N ALA A 104 -15.32 10.70 -3.51
CA ALA A 104 -16.49 10.39 -2.70
C ALA A 104 -16.62 11.34 -1.52
N THR A 105 -17.82 11.87 -1.33
CA THR A 105 -18.20 12.63 -0.13
C THR A 105 -19.20 11.81 0.68
N VAL A 106 -18.93 11.65 1.97
CA VAL A 106 -19.78 10.91 2.91
C VAL A 106 -20.16 11.83 4.07
N ASP A 107 -21.42 12.23 4.11
CA ASP A 107 -21.96 13.17 5.09
C ASP A 107 -22.21 12.52 6.47
N LYS A 108 -22.60 13.37 7.42
CA LYS A 108 -22.96 12.99 8.79
C LYS A 108 -23.94 11.82 8.85
N ASP A 109 -23.63 10.82 9.69
CA ASP A 109 -24.44 9.61 9.90
C ASP A 109 -24.71 8.78 8.63
N ALA A 110 -24.00 9.05 7.53
CA ALA A 110 -24.10 8.28 6.29
C ALA A 110 -23.21 7.03 6.33
N LEU A 111 -23.57 6.01 5.54
CA LEU A 111 -22.81 4.79 5.37
C LEU A 111 -22.48 4.56 3.89
N LEU A 112 -21.20 4.50 3.55
CA LEU A 112 -20.71 4.11 2.22
C LEU A 112 -20.02 2.74 2.30
N VAL A 113 -20.49 1.79 1.48
CA VAL A 113 -19.80 0.51 1.25
C VAL A 113 -19.36 0.47 -0.21
N TYR A 114 -18.07 0.68 -0.46
CA TYR A 114 -17.45 0.56 -1.77
C TYR A 114 -16.73 -0.79 -1.88
N ALA A 115 -17.35 -1.73 -2.59
CA ALA A 115 -16.93 -3.13 -2.68
C ALA A 115 -16.88 -3.59 -4.16
N PRO A 116 -15.93 -3.07 -4.96
CA PRO A 116 -15.72 -3.50 -6.34
C PRO A 116 -15.11 -4.91 -6.43
N ASP A 117 -15.14 -5.51 -7.60
CA ASP A 117 -14.34 -6.67 -8.02
C ASP A 117 -12.89 -6.24 -8.28
N PRO A 118 -11.91 -7.18 -8.32
CA PRO A 118 -10.51 -6.79 -8.43
C PRO A 118 -10.21 -6.18 -9.80
N CYS A 119 -9.20 -5.31 -9.84
CA CYS A 119 -8.59 -4.89 -11.10
C CYS A 119 -7.67 -6.00 -11.63
N SER A 120 -7.76 -6.34 -12.92
CA SER A 120 -6.91 -7.34 -13.57
C SER A 120 -6.18 -6.72 -14.75
N LEU A 121 -4.88 -6.52 -14.58
CA LEU A 121 -4.02 -5.90 -15.57
C LEU A 121 -3.45 -6.98 -16.50
N PHE A 122 -3.58 -6.79 -17.80
CA PHE A 122 -3.03 -7.72 -18.78
C PHE A 122 -1.56 -7.41 -19.04
N ALA A 123 -0.86 -8.37 -19.65
CA ALA A 123 0.55 -8.19 -20.02
C ALA A 123 0.79 -6.87 -20.77
N ALA A 124 1.85 -6.15 -20.40
CA ALA A 124 2.26 -4.85 -20.95
C ALA A 124 1.19 -3.72 -20.85
N SER A 125 0.32 -3.76 -19.82
CA SER A 125 -0.62 -2.66 -19.54
C SER A 125 -0.09 -1.70 -18.47
N SER A 126 -0.52 -0.44 -18.51
CA SER A 126 -0.19 0.59 -17.51
C SER A 126 -1.48 1.20 -16.95
N PHE A 127 -1.65 1.20 -15.62
CA PHE A 127 -2.85 1.67 -14.95
C PHE A 127 -2.55 2.51 -13.71
N SER A 128 -3.22 3.65 -13.59
CA SER A 128 -3.23 4.50 -12.40
C SER A 128 -4.65 4.68 -11.87
N GLN A 129 -4.80 4.43 -10.58
CA GLN A 129 -6.02 4.60 -9.82
C GLN A 129 -5.79 5.61 -8.68
N LYS A 130 -6.68 6.59 -8.57
CA LYS A 130 -6.73 7.58 -7.48
C LYS A 130 -8.13 7.61 -6.88
N GLN A 131 -8.25 7.37 -5.58
CA GLN A 131 -9.51 7.36 -4.86
C GLN A 131 -9.42 8.31 -3.67
N ASP A 132 -10.18 9.39 -3.68
CA ASP A 132 -10.20 10.39 -2.62
C ASP A 132 -11.56 10.40 -1.93
N PHE A 133 -11.55 10.20 -0.61
CA PHE A 133 -12.74 10.14 0.23
C PHE A 133 -12.72 11.28 1.24
N SER A 134 -13.72 12.17 1.15
CA SER A 134 -13.99 13.22 2.13
C SER A 134 -15.13 12.77 3.05
N ILE A 135 -14.80 12.44 4.29
CA ILE A 135 -15.73 11.76 5.21
C ILE A 135 -16.03 12.61 6.44
N HIS A 136 -17.30 12.64 6.86
CA HIS A 136 -17.69 13.26 8.12
C HIS A 136 -17.27 12.39 9.32
N PRO A 137 -16.85 12.95 10.46
CA PRO A 137 -16.49 12.17 11.66
C PRO A 137 -17.56 11.18 12.13
N ASP A 138 -18.82 11.59 12.13
CA ASP A 138 -19.94 10.71 12.52
C ASP A 138 -20.41 9.74 11.40
N SER A 139 -19.69 9.64 10.28
CA SER A 139 -20.04 8.73 9.17
C SER A 139 -19.47 7.33 9.37
N SER A 140 -19.81 6.40 8.47
CA SER A 140 -19.17 5.09 8.42
C SER A 140 -18.83 4.69 6.99
N VAL A 141 -17.67 4.08 6.80
CA VAL A 141 -17.12 3.79 5.49
C VAL A 141 -16.45 2.42 5.48
N VAL A 142 -16.74 1.64 4.46
CA VAL A 142 -16.13 0.35 4.15
C VAL A 142 -15.61 0.41 2.71
N LEU A 143 -14.30 0.35 2.52
CA LEU A 143 -13.66 0.43 1.20
C LEU A 143 -12.88 -0.84 0.93
N VAL A 144 -13.09 -1.43 -0.24
CA VAL A 144 -12.25 -2.51 -0.77
C VAL A 144 -11.51 -1.99 -1.99
N ASP A 145 -10.19 -1.99 -1.93
CA ASP A 145 -9.33 -1.76 -3.10
C ASP A 145 -8.45 -3.00 -3.31
N TRP A 146 -8.48 -3.57 -4.51
CA TRP A 146 -7.76 -4.82 -4.77
C TRP A 146 -7.49 -5.05 -6.25
N PHE A 147 -6.39 -5.76 -6.50
CA PHE A 147 -5.91 -6.09 -7.82
C PHE A 147 -5.35 -7.51 -7.87
N SER A 148 -5.34 -8.04 -9.08
CA SER A 148 -4.83 -9.37 -9.40
C SER A 148 -3.60 -9.29 -10.29
N SER A 149 -2.78 -10.33 -10.22
CA SER A 149 -1.55 -10.55 -10.99
C SER A 149 -1.74 -10.61 -12.51
N GLY A 150 -2.99 -10.59 -12.99
CA GLY A 150 -3.34 -10.62 -14.40
C GLY A 150 -4.14 -11.86 -14.77
N ARG A 151 -3.95 -12.35 -16.00
CA ARG A 151 -4.63 -13.57 -16.48
C ARG A 151 -3.84 -14.81 -16.07
N TYR A 152 -3.83 -15.12 -14.79
CA TYR A 152 -3.07 -16.24 -14.24
C TYR A 152 -3.34 -17.57 -14.96
N ARG A 153 -4.62 -17.88 -15.25
CA ARG A 153 -5.01 -19.09 -16.00
C ARG A 153 -4.49 -19.13 -17.45
N ASN A 154 -4.07 -18.00 -18.01
CA ASN A 154 -3.48 -17.88 -19.33
C ASN A 154 -1.95 -17.75 -19.28
N GLY A 155 -1.33 -17.94 -18.10
CA GLY A 155 0.11 -17.82 -17.91
C GLY A 155 0.62 -16.39 -17.71
N GLU A 156 -0.27 -15.41 -17.57
CA GLU A 156 0.12 -14.03 -17.25
C GLU A 156 0.09 -13.82 -15.74
N HIS A 157 1.27 -13.60 -15.16
CA HIS A 157 1.46 -13.37 -13.74
C HIS A 157 2.45 -12.21 -13.59
N TRP A 158 1.99 -11.10 -13.00
CA TRP A 158 2.73 -9.84 -12.84
C TRP A 158 3.41 -9.38 -14.14
N ALA A 159 2.70 -9.51 -15.27
CA ALA A 159 3.25 -9.25 -16.61
C ALA A 159 2.93 -7.84 -17.16
N PHE A 160 2.29 -6.99 -16.36
CA PHE A 160 1.96 -5.61 -16.75
C PHE A 160 3.19 -4.70 -16.67
N ASP A 161 3.11 -3.50 -17.26
CA ASP A 161 4.21 -2.53 -17.23
C ASP A 161 4.18 -1.70 -15.94
N LYS A 162 3.01 -1.19 -15.56
CA LYS A 162 2.83 -0.32 -14.38
C LYS A 162 1.45 -0.50 -13.74
N LEU A 163 1.44 -0.58 -12.42
CA LEU A 163 0.27 -0.41 -11.57
C LEU A 163 0.55 0.68 -10.55
N SER A 164 -0.34 1.66 -10.42
CA SER A 164 -0.37 2.64 -9.34
C SER A 164 -1.78 2.68 -8.76
N SER A 165 -1.94 2.38 -7.46
CA SER A 165 -3.19 2.60 -6.74
C SER A 165 -2.94 3.49 -5.54
N ARG A 166 -3.78 4.51 -5.38
CA ARG A 166 -3.75 5.44 -4.25
C ARG A 166 -5.17 5.64 -3.72
N THR A 167 -5.34 5.43 -2.43
CA THR A 167 -6.59 5.65 -1.70
C THR A 167 -6.33 6.61 -0.54
N SER A 168 -6.98 7.76 -0.52
CA SER A 168 -6.80 8.80 0.49
C SER A 168 -8.11 9.11 1.22
N LEU A 169 -8.06 9.23 2.55
CA LEU A 169 -9.18 9.62 3.39
C LEU A 169 -8.87 10.93 4.11
N LYS A 170 -9.78 11.89 3.99
CA LYS A 170 -9.74 13.23 4.60
C LYS A 170 -11.02 13.50 5.38
N TRP A 171 -10.93 14.39 6.36
CA TRP A 171 -12.13 14.92 7.01
C TRP A 171 -12.87 15.87 6.08
N LEU A 172 -14.20 15.75 6.06
CA LEU A 172 -15.06 16.66 5.32
C LEU A 172 -14.87 18.09 5.83
N GLY A 173 -14.59 19.03 4.91
CA GLY A 173 -14.32 20.43 5.24
C GLY A 173 -12.85 20.76 5.53
N GLU A 174 -11.96 19.76 5.56
CA GLU A 174 -10.51 19.93 5.77
C GLU A 174 -9.71 19.67 4.48
N GLU A 175 -10.14 20.23 3.34
CA GLU A 175 -9.56 19.91 2.02
C GLU A 175 -8.08 20.28 1.90
N SER A 176 -7.67 21.39 2.53
CA SER A 176 -6.29 21.88 2.57
C SER A 176 -5.39 21.10 3.53
N SER A 177 -5.97 20.29 4.43
CA SER A 177 -5.19 19.46 5.34
C SER A 177 -4.66 18.21 4.63
N PRO A 178 -3.51 17.66 5.07
CA PRO A 178 -3.10 16.32 4.71
C PRO A 178 -4.22 15.30 5.02
N PRO A 179 -4.32 14.20 4.25
CA PRO A 179 -5.18 13.08 4.64
C PRO A 179 -4.77 12.52 6.00
N PHE A 180 -5.73 11.95 6.74
CA PHE A 180 -5.40 11.22 7.97
C PHE A 180 -4.97 9.78 7.67
N LEU A 181 -5.31 9.27 6.49
CA LEU A 181 -4.90 7.97 5.99
C LEU A 181 -4.67 8.04 4.48
N GLN A 182 -3.54 7.51 4.02
CA GLN A 182 -3.22 7.29 2.63
C GLN A 182 -2.66 5.88 2.45
N ASP A 183 -3.36 5.07 1.69
CA ASP A 183 -2.84 3.81 1.15
C ASP A 183 -2.31 4.05 -0.26
N SER A 184 -1.09 3.59 -0.56
CA SER A 184 -0.46 3.79 -1.86
C SER A 184 0.45 2.61 -2.23
N VAL A 185 0.16 1.99 -3.37
CA VAL A 185 0.94 0.90 -3.95
C VAL A 185 1.32 1.27 -5.38
N THR A 186 2.60 1.18 -5.72
CA THR A 186 3.10 1.40 -7.07
C THR A 186 4.11 0.32 -7.45
N MET A 187 3.76 -0.45 -8.49
CA MET A 187 4.62 -1.45 -9.11
C MET A 187 4.91 -1.03 -10.55
N ASP A 188 6.12 -0.55 -10.80
CA ASP A 188 6.62 -0.28 -12.15
C ASP A 188 7.63 -1.37 -12.54
N LEU A 189 7.17 -2.31 -13.37
CA LEU A 189 7.93 -3.49 -13.78
C LEU A 189 8.81 -3.23 -15.00
N ARG A 190 8.71 -2.04 -15.60
CA ARG A 190 9.65 -1.57 -16.64
C ARG A 190 11.02 -1.24 -16.06
N ILE A 191 11.07 -0.94 -14.77
CA ILE A 191 12.31 -0.65 -14.03
C ILE A 191 13.04 -1.98 -13.81
N LYS A 192 14.12 -2.18 -14.55
CA LYS A 192 14.99 -3.35 -14.41
C LYS A 192 15.62 -3.37 -13.02
N GLN A 193 15.48 -4.49 -12.33
CA GLN A 193 16.14 -4.72 -11.04
C GLN A 193 17.64 -4.93 -11.28
N THR A 194 18.47 -4.36 -10.40
CA THR A 194 19.94 -4.45 -10.52
C THR A 194 20.42 -5.89 -10.26
N ASN A 195 19.77 -6.61 -9.34
CA ASN A 195 20.02 -8.02 -9.04
C ASN A 195 18.67 -8.76 -8.96
N PRO A 196 18.07 -9.14 -10.10
CA PRO A 196 16.82 -9.89 -10.08
C PRO A 196 17.06 -11.24 -9.41
N SER A 197 16.30 -11.55 -8.38
CA SER A 197 16.22 -12.92 -7.85
C SER A 197 15.66 -13.86 -8.92
N GLU A 198 16.08 -15.13 -8.92
CA GLU A 198 15.49 -16.14 -9.82
C GLU A 198 13.99 -16.35 -9.55
N LYS A 199 13.56 -16.09 -8.31
CA LYS A 199 12.16 -16.04 -7.87
C LYS A 199 11.71 -14.55 -7.86
N ASP A 200 10.68 -14.18 -8.63
CA ASP A 200 10.16 -12.79 -8.66
C ASP A 200 9.71 -12.32 -7.27
N PRO A 201 10.17 -11.21 -6.68
CA PRO A 201 9.73 -10.72 -5.36
C PRO A 201 8.20 -10.53 -5.22
N LEU A 202 7.47 -10.35 -6.32
CA LEU A 202 5.99 -10.34 -6.35
C LEU A 202 5.38 -11.74 -6.53
N GLY A 203 6.16 -12.70 -7.04
CA GLY A 203 5.76 -14.07 -7.33
C GLY A 203 6.31 -15.16 -6.38
N VAL A 204 7.26 -14.86 -5.50
CA VAL A 204 7.93 -15.83 -4.61
C VAL A 204 6.96 -16.57 -3.70
N TYR A 205 5.86 -15.91 -3.32
CA TYR A 205 4.86 -16.50 -2.45
C TYR A 205 3.63 -17.05 -3.19
N ASN A 206 3.69 -17.18 -4.53
CA ASN A 206 2.57 -17.66 -5.36
C ASN A 206 1.23 -16.91 -5.15
N PHE A 207 1.27 -15.68 -4.64
CA PHE A 207 0.08 -14.87 -4.50
C PHE A 207 -0.37 -14.33 -5.86
N HIS A 208 -1.69 -14.33 -6.07
CA HIS A 208 -2.31 -13.85 -7.30
C HIS A 208 -3.16 -12.61 -7.10
N THR A 209 -3.50 -12.29 -5.85
CA THR A 209 -4.33 -11.15 -5.53
C THR A 209 -3.86 -10.49 -4.26
N PHE A 210 -3.98 -9.17 -4.22
CA PHE A 210 -3.74 -8.35 -3.06
C PHE A 210 -4.90 -7.37 -2.88
N ALA A 211 -5.24 -7.07 -1.63
CA ALA A 211 -6.31 -6.18 -1.28
C ALA A 211 -6.03 -5.36 -0.01
N SER A 212 -6.63 -4.17 0.02
CA SER A 212 -6.81 -3.33 1.19
C SER A 212 -8.31 -3.22 1.49
N LEU A 213 -8.70 -3.60 2.70
CA LEU A 213 -10.01 -3.32 3.28
C LEU A 213 -9.84 -2.22 4.32
N ILE A 214 -10.44 -1.05 4.08
CA ILE A 214 -10.39 0.11 4.98
C ILE A 214 -11.75 0.27 5.66
N LEU A 215 -11.75 0.33 6.99
CA LEU A 215 -12.93 0.45 7.82
C LEU A 215 -12.85 1.73 8.66
N TYR A 216 -13.95 2.48 8.73
CA TYR A 216 -14.11 3.62 9.62
C TYR A 216 -15.55 3.76 10.12
N GLY A 217 -15.71 4.13 11.40
CA GLY A 217 -16.99 4.52 12.01
C GLY A 217 -17.78 3.37 12.64
N LYS A 218 -18.77 3.72 13.47
CA LYS A 218 -19.58 2.80 14.30
C LYS A 218 -20.18 1.60 13.56
N GLU A 219 -20.57 1.78 12.30
CA GLU A 219 -21.22 0.71 11.53
C GLU A 219 -20.24 -0.37 11.05
N THR A 220 -18.94 -0.25 11.36
CA THR A 220 -17.87 -1.17 10.94
C THR A 220 -17.32 -2.05 12.07
N GLU A 221 -17.76 -1.86 13.31
CA GLU A 221 -17.20 -2.57 14.48
C GLU A 221 -17.38 -4.09 14.41
N GLU A 222 -18.54 -4.57 13.96
CA GLU A 222 -18.75 -6.02 13.81
C GLU A 222 -17.90 -6.60 12.66
N ILE A 223 -17.70 -5.83 11.58
CA ILE A 223 -16.82 -6.24 10.46
C ILE A 223 -15.38 -6.36 10.94
N LYS A 224 -14.91 -5.38 11.72
CA LYS A 224 -13.59 -5.38 12.35
C LYS A 224 -13.41 -6.63 13.21
N LYS A 225 -14.38 -6.95 14.07
CA LYS A 225 -14.33 -8.14 14.93
C LYS A 225 -14.22 -9.43 14.12
N GLN A 226 -14.97 -9.56 13.02
CA GLN A 226 -14.81 -10.70 12.11
C GLN A 226 -13.39 -10.74 11.51
N CYS A 227 -12.83 -9.58 11.14
CA CYS A 227 -11.47 -9.50 10.60
C CYS A 227 -10.40 -9.90 11.63
N GLU A 228 -10.52 -9.46 12.88
CA GLU A 228 -9.62 -9.85 13.97
C GLU A 228 -9.67 -11.37 14.22
N MET A 229 -10.88 -11.94 14.22
CA MET A 229 -11.06 -13.40 14.38
C MET A 229 -10.42 -14.19 13.24
N LEU A 230 -10.52 -13.72 11.99
CA LEU A 230 -9.87 -14.36 10.85
C LEU A 230 -8.35 -14.20 10.87
N GLN A 231 -7.83 -13.03 11.25
CA GLN A 231 -6.38 -12.81 11.37
C GLN A 231 -5.77 -13.77 12.40
N ASP A 232 -6.40 -13.89 13.58
CA ASP A 232 -6.00 -14.84 14.62
C ASP A 232 -6.02 -16.29 14.10
N SER A 233 -7.01 -16.62 13.26
CA SER A 233 -7.14 -17.93 12.63
C SER A 233 -5.96 -18.24 11.72
N PHE A 234 -5.72 -17.38 10.73
CA PHE A 234 -4.65 -17.58 9.75
C PHE A 234 -3.27 -17.60 10.41
N ALA A 235 -3.05 -16.78 11.44
CA ALA A 235 -1.79 -16.80 12.19
C ALA A 235 -1.61 -18.11 12.97
N SER A 236 -2.69 -18.71 13.47
CA SER A 236 -2.63 -19.93 14.29
C SER A 236 -2.27 -21.21 13.53
N GLU A 237 -2.41 -21.23 12.20
CA GLU A 237 -2.03 -22.38 11.39
C GLU A 237 -0.52 -22.64 11.40
N THR A 238 0.27 -21.56 11.39
CA THR A 238 1.73 -21.59 11.19
C THR A 238 2.51 -21.25 12.44
N THR A 239 1.92 -20.51 13.38
CA THR A 239 2.56 -20.17 14.65
C THR A 239 2.18 -21.16 15.75
N ARG A 240 2.99 -21.29 16.80
CA ARG A 240 2.71 -22.17 17.97
C ARG A 240 1.60 -21.60 18.87
N ILE A 241 0.47 -21.21 18.30
CA ILE A 241 -0.70 -20.73 19.04
C ILE A 241 -1.43 -21.92 19.66
N ARG A 242 -1.80 -21.81 20.95
CA ARG A 242 -2.93 -22.58 21.48
C ARG A 242 -4.20 -22.01 20.86
N ALA A 243 -4.71 -22.65 19.82
CA ALA A 243 -5.96 -22.24 19.20
C ALA A 243 -7.05 -22.12 20.28
N ARG A 244 -7.78 -21.01 20.29
CA ARG A 244 -9.09 -20.99 20.96
C ARG A 244 -9.99 -21.90 20.12
N ASP A 245 -10.72 -22.83 20.73
CA ASP A 245 -11.52 -23.83 20.01
C ASP A 245 -12.49 -23.24 18.95
N SER A 246 -12.91 -21.98 19.12
CA SER A 246 -13.77 -21.24 18.19
C SER A 246 -13.12 -20.87 16.85
N VAL A 247 -11.78 -20.86 16.77
CA VAL A 247 -11.02 -20.32 15.63
C VAL A 247 -10.84 -21.36 14.52
N GLN A 248 -10.53 -22.62 14.88
CA GLN A 248 -10.37 -23.73 13.91
C GLN A 248 -11.66 -24.12 13.15
N LEU A 249 -12.82 -23.66 13.62
CA LEU A 249 -14.12 -23.91 12.98
C LEU A 249 -14.38 -22.94 11.80
N LEU A 250 -13.89 -21.70 11.88
CA LEU A 250 -14.20 -20.63 10.92
C LEU A 250 -13.55 -20.85 9.54
N GLU A 251 -12.31 -21.33 9.49
CA GLU A 251 -11.62 -21.64 8.22
C GLU A 251 -12.24 -22.82 7.47
N LYS A 252 -12.65 -23.86 8.20
CA LYS A 252 -13.36 -25.01 7.60
C LYS A 252 -14.68 -24.59 6.97
N ASP A 253 -15.34 -23.59 7.55
CA ASP A 253 -16.57 -23.01 7.01
C ASP A 253 -16.30 -22.14 5.76
N LEU A 254 -15.17 -21.43 5.70
CA LEU A 254 -14.74 -20.65 4.53
C LEU A 254 -14.33 -21.51 3.33
N ARG A 255 -13.84 -22.74 3.57
CA ARG A 255 -13.43 -23.74 2.56
C ARG A 255 -12.32 -23.24 1.61
N LEU A 256 -11.36 -22.48 2.12
CA LEU A 256 -10.30 -21.85 1.32
C LEU A 256 -9.51 -22.88 0.49
N SER A 257 -9.11 -22.49 -0.72
CA SER A 257 -8.45 -23.35 -1.70
C SER A 257 -6.92 -23.23 -1.69
N GLY A 258 -6.38 -22.13 -1.18
CA GLY A 258 -4.96 -21.98 -0.91
C GLY A 258 -4.66 -20.99 0.22
N GLN A 259 -3.43 -20.51 0.29
CA GLN A 259 -2.95 -19.70 1.41
C GLN A 259 -3.49 -18.27 1.35
N VAL A 260 -3.92 -17.76 2.50
CA VAL A 260 -4.32 -16.36 2.70
C VAL A 260 -3.46 -15.75 3.78
N CYS A 261 -2.82 -14.62 3.48
CA CYS A 261 -2.16 -13.76 4.45
C CYS A 261 -3.08 -12.59 4.79
N MET A 262 -3.20 -12.26 6.07
CA MET A 262 -4.03 -11.15 6.54
C MET A 262 -3.30 -10.39 7.65
N GLY A 263 -3.16 -9.09 7.46
CA GLY A 263 -2.58 -8.17 8.44
C GLY A 263 -3.54 -7.03 8.75
N LEU A 264 -3.87 -6.83 10.03
CA LEU A 264 -4.75 -5.74 10.49
C LEU A 264 -3.92 -4.66 11.18
N SER A 265 -4.07 -3.42 10.73
CA SER A 265 -3.49 -2.23 11.35
C SER A 265 -4.58 -1.33 11.92
N LYS A 266 -4.43 -0.96 13.18
CA LYS A 266 -5.25 0.08 13.82
C LYS A 266 -4.68 1.46 13.50
N VAL A 267 -5.53 2.37 13.05
CA VAL A 267 -5.21 3.78 12.80
C VAL A 267 -5.80 4.61 13.94
N GLU A 268 -4.95 5.04 14.87
CA GLU A 268 -5.37 5.89 15.98
C GLU A 268 -5.72 7.30 15.49
N LEU A 269 -6.91 7.78 15.85
CA LEU A 269 -7.41 9.10 15.44
C LEU A 269 -7.71 9.97 16.68
N PRO A 270 -6.71 10.64 17.26
CA PRO A 270 -6.87 11.43 18.48
C PRO A 270 -8.00 12.45 18.38
N GLY A 271 -8.90 12.44 19.37
CA GLY A 271 -10.05 13.36 19.43
C GLY A 271 -11.23 12.96 18.54
N LYS A 272 -11.22 11.76 17.93
CA LYS A 272 -12.37 11.17 17.24
C LYS A 272 -12.97 10.05 18.08
N GLU A 273 -14.27 9.78 17.89
CA GLU A 273 -15.00 8.73 18.63
C GLU A 273 -14.59 7.32 18.18
N HIS A 274 -14.24 7.17 16.90
CA HIS A 274 -13.87 5.90 16.28
C HIS A 274 -12.48 5.97 15.67
N ASP A 275 -11.73 4.88 15.80
CA ASP A 275 -10.49 4.63 15.08
C ASP A 275 -10.78 4.06 13.68
N ALA A 276 -9.86 4.25 12.74
CA ALA A 276 -9.91 3.57 11.45
C ALA A 276 -9.10 2.25 11.51
N HIS A 277 -9.40 1.32 10.62
CA HIS A 277 -8.68 0.05 10.53
C HIS A 277 -8.35 -0.25 9.07
N VAL A 278 -7.11 -0.65 8.81
CA VAL A 278 -6.64 -1.07 7.49
C VAL A 278 -6.25 -2.53 7.56
N ILE A 279 -6.93 -3.34 6.77
CA ILE A 279 -6.70 -4.77 6.67
C ILE A 279 -6.09 -5.04 5.30
N ARG A 280 -4.89 -5.61 5.28
CA ARG A 280 -4.16 -6.00 4.08
C ARG A 280 -4.29 -7.51 3.89
N LEU A 281 -4.70 -7.93 2.71
CA LEU A 281 -4.90 -9.34 2.38
C LEU A 281 -4.11 -9.71 1.13
N ALA A 282 -3.46 -10.86 1.15
CA ALA A 282 -2.87 -11.48 -0.02
C ALA A 282 -3.35 -12.94 -0.09
N ALA A 283 -3.74 -13.41 -1.28
CA ALA A 283 -4.20 -14.79 -1.44
C ALA A 283 -3.76 -15.41 -2.76
N THR A 284 -3.63 -16.74 -2.74
CA THR A 284 -3.29 -17.54 -3.92
C THR A 284 -4.42 -17.53 -4.94
N THR A 285 -5.66 -17.19 -4.56
CA THR A 285 -6.77 -17.09 -5.53
C THR A 285 -7.68 -15.92 -5.21
N ASN A 286 -8.30 -15.34 -6.26
CA ASN A 286 -9.34 -14.32 -6.09
C ASN A 286 -10.57 -14.89 -5.37
N GLU A 287 -10.86 -16.19 -5.56
CA GLU A 287 -11.99 -16.88 -4.93
C GLU A 287 -11.86 -16.91 -3.40
N ASP A 288 -10.65 -17.12 -2.89
CA ASP A 288 -10.39 -17.11 -1.45
C ASP A 288 -10.66 -15.72 -0.85
N LEU A 289 -10.23 -14.64 -1.52
CA LEU A 289 -10.56 -13.28 -1.08
C LEU A 289 -12.05 -12.95 -1.22
N TYR A 290 -12.76 -13.43 -2.24
CA TYR A 290 -14.22 -13.27 -2.31
C TYR A 290 -14.91 -13.90 -1.10
N ARG A 291 -14.45 -15.07 -0.64
CA ARG A 291 -14.99 -15.75 0.54
C ARG A 291 -14.67 -15.00 1.84
N VAL A 292 -13.44 -14.54 1.99
CA VAL A 292 -13.03 -13.71 3.13
C VAL A 292 -13.85 -12.43 3.18
N PHE A 293 -13.96 -11.68 2.08
CA PHE A 293 -14.78 -10.46 2.05
C PHE A 293 -16.25 -10.72 2.30
N HIS A 294 -16.81 -11.78 1.70
CA HIS A 294 -18.19 -12.15 1.94
C HIS A 294 -18.45 -12.41 3.44
N HIS A 295 -17.55 -13.15 4.10
CA HIS A 295 -17.64 -13.43 5.52
C HIS A 295 -17.50 -12.15 6.37
N CYS A 296 -16.46 -11.35 6.14
CA CYS A 296 -16.23 -10.12 6.89
C CYS A 296 -17.38 -9.11 6.73
N LEU A 297 -17.96 -9.00 5.53
CA LEU A 297 -19.03 -8.05 5.21
C LEU A 297 -20.44 -8.60 5.49
N LEU A 298 -20.58 -9.83 5.96
CA LEU A 298 -21.87 -10.45 6.29
C LEU A 298 -22.71 -9.63 7.30
N PRO A 299 -22.13 -8.97 8.33
CA PRO A 299 -22.88 -8.11 9.25
C PRO A 299 -23.65 -6.96 8.56
N LEU A 300 -23.26 -6.56 7.35
CA LEU A 300 -23.95 -5.53 6.58
C LEU A 300 -25.25 -6.02 5.93
N HIS A 301 -25.54 -7.33 5.96
CA HIS A 301 -26.73 -7.91 5.35
C HIS A 301 -28.02 -7.26 5.85
N GLU A 302 -28.15 -7.04 7.16
CA GLU A 302 -29.34 -6.43 7.75
C GLU A 302 -29.55 -4.98 7.26
N LYS A 303 -28.46 -4.24 7.04
CA LYS A 303 -28.51 -2.83 6.63
C LYS A 303 -28.76 -2.65 5.14
N PHE A 304 -28.32 -3.59 4.31
CA PHE A 304 -28.40 -3.48 2.85
C PHE A 304 -29.42 -4.43 2.21
N GLY A 305 -29.94 -5.42 2.93
CA GLY A 305 -30.84 -6.43 2.38
C GLY A 305 -30.17 -7.28 1.29
N MET A 306 -28.84 -7.34 1.27
CA MET A 306 -28.04 -8.15 0.37
C MET A 306 -26.71 -8.54 1.02
N GLU A 307 -26.13 -9.62 0.53
CA GLU A 307 -24.82 -10.10 0.97
C GLU A 307 -23.78 -9.70 -0.08
N PHE A 308 -22.75 -8.96 0.32
CA PHE A 308 -21.66 -8.57 -0.58
C PHE A 308 -20.85 -9.81 -1.01
N TYR A 309 -20.43 -9.85 -2.27
CA TYR A 309 -19.64 -10.91 -2.92
C TYR A 309 -20.24 -12.34 -2.94
N LYS A 310 -21.41 -12.58 -2.36
CA LYS A 310 -22.07 -13.90 -2.37
C LYS A 310 -22.23 -14.48 -3.78
N ASP A 311 -22.55 -13.61 -4.73
CA ASP A 311 -22.76 -13.96 -6.14
C ASP A 311 -21.46 -14.21 -6.92
N ARG A 312 -20.30 -13.98 -6.31
CA ARG A 312 -18.98 -14.30 -6.88
C ARG A 312 -18.47 -15.67 -6.46
N ILE A 313 -18.92 -16.15 -5.31
CA ILE A 313 -18.50 -17.45 -4.77
C ILE A 313 -19.17 -18.56 -5.57
N SER A 314 -18.37 -19.37 -6.24
CA SER A 314 -18.89 -20.50 -7.02
C SER A 314 -19.22 -21.67 -6.09
N ALA A 315 -20.46 -22.14 -6.09
CA ALA A 315 -20.85 -23.39 -5.41
C ALA A 315 -20.29 -24.61 -6.18
N ASN A 316 -19.00 -24.92 -6.07
CA ASN A 316 -18.41 -26.08 -6.75
C ASN A 316 -17.59 -26.95 -5.80
N GLN A 317 -18.29 -27.96 -5.27
CA GLN A 317 -17.75 -29.11 -4.53
C GLN A 317 -17.00 -30.11 -5.44
N SER A 318 -16.99 -29.91 -6.77
CA SER A 318 -16.46 -30.87 -7.76
C SER A 318 -15.16 -30.45 -8.47
N GLN A 319 -14.62 -29.25 -8.19
CA GLN A 319 -13.33 -28.80 -8.75
C GLN A 319 -12.16 -28.91 -7.77
N ILE A 320 -12.43 -28.95 -6.47
CA ILE A 320 -11.43 -29.10 -5.40
C ILE A 320 -10.69 -30.46 -5.54
N ASP A 321 -11.41 -31.52 -5.90
CA ASP A 321 -10.85 -32.85 -6.14
C ASP A 321 -9.99 -32.97 -7.42
N LYS A 322 -10.11 -32.02 -8.35
CA LYS A 322 -9.27 -31.98 -9.56
C LYS A 322 -7.97 -31.20 -9.33
N MET A 323 -7.98 -30.16 -8.49
CA MET A 323 -6.78 -29.39 -8.16
C MET A 323 -5.74 -30.22 -7.41
N GLN A 324 -6.15 -31.17 -6.57
CA GLN A 324 -5.23 -32.04 -5.83
C GLN A 324 -4.61 -33.19 -6.67
N LYS A 325 -5.01 -33.37 -7.94
CA LYS A 325 -4.52 -34.49 -8.79
C LYS A 325 -3.64 -34.08 -9.97
N THR A 326 -3.39 -32.79 -10.21
CA THR A 326 -2.60 -32.33 -11.37
C THR A 326 -1.19 -31.81 -11.05
N ASP A 327 -0.70 -31.97 -9.82
CA ASP A 327 0.67 -31.59 -9.45
C ASP A 327 1.73 -32.69 -9.73
N GLN A 328 1.40 -33.66 -10.59
CA GLN A 328 2.39 -34.60 -11.14
C GLN A 328 2.41 -34.53 -12.66
N GLY A 329 3.40 -33.80 -13.17
CA GLY A 329 4.07 -34.09 -14.43
C GLY A 329 3.28 -33.84 -15.71
N SER A 330 3.36 -32.61 -16.23
CA SER A 330 3.68 -32.45 -17.65
C SER A 330 4.51 -31.18 -17.81
N GLY A 331 5.83 -31.36 -18.01
CA GLY A 331 6.73 -30.31 -18.45
C GLY A 331 6.32 -29.82 -19.84
N ALA A 332 5.36 -28.92 -19.90
CA ALA A 332 5.08 -28.15 -21.09
C ALA A 332 6.14 -27.04 -21.16
N SER A 333 7.11 -27.23 -22.04
CA SER A 333 8.03 -26.17 -22.46
C SER A 333 7.22 -24.92 -22.80
N VAL A 334 7.33 -23.93 -21.93
CA VAL A 334 6.88 -22.56 -22.17
C VAL A 334 7.58 -22.12 -23.45
N ARG A 335 6.81 -22.01 -24.55
CA ARG A 335 7.30 -21.35 -25.75
C ARG A 335 7.03 -19.85 -25.57
N PRO A 336 8.06 -19.02 -25.35
CA PRO A 336 7.86 -17.58 -25.35
C PRO A 336 7.36 -17.17 -26.75
N THR A 337 6.22 -16.48 -26.80
CA THR A 337 5.82 -15.74 -27.99
C THR A 337 6.90 -14.72 -28.29
N LYS A 338 7.62 -14.90 -29.42
CA LYS A 338 8.58 -13.94 -29.94
C LYS A 338 7.85 -12.64 -30.30
N TYR A 339 7.81 -11.70 -29.37
CA TYR A 339 7.68 -10.29 -29.69
C TYR A 339 9.02 -9.63 -29.38
N ALA A 340 9.72 -9.26 -30.45
CA ALA A 340 10.91 -8.43 -30.36
C ALA A 340 10.50 -7.06 -29.85
N VAL A 341 10.98 -6.71 -28.66
CA VAL A 341 11.06 -5.33 -28.20
C VAL A 341 11.94 -4.59 -29.20
N ARG A 342 11.44 -3.52 -29.80
CA ARG A 342 12.29 -2.59 -30.54
C ARG A 342 13.05 -1.78 -29.51
N ASP A 343 14.38 -1.85 -29.58
CA ASP A 343 15.25 -0.90 -28.91
C ASP A 343 14.92 0.50 -29.43
N ASP A 344 14.30 1.33 -28.59
CA ASP A 344 14.33 2.77 -28.80
C ASP A 344 15.74 3.26 -28.44
N PRO A 345 16.30 4.21 -29.21
CA PRO A 345 17.64 4.71 -28.97
C PRO A 345 17.73 5.36 -27.59
N THR A 346 18.67 4.86 -26.79
CA THR A 346 19.11 5.47 -25.53
C THR A 346 19.57 6.90 -25.77
N GLU A 347 18.69 7.86 -25.48
CA GLU A 347 19.09 9.25 -25.28
C GLU A 347 19.58 9.43 -23.84
N GLY A 348 20.88 9.69 -23.72
CA GLY A 348 21.46 10.56 -22.71
C GLY A 348 21.30 10.17 -21.25
N ASN A 349 22.12 9.22 -20.79
CA ASN A 349 22.58 9.25 -19.40
C ASN A 349 23.38 10.55 -19.17
N SER A 350 22.72 11.58 -18.64
CA SER A 350 23.40 12.71 -17.98
C SER A 350 22.57 13.16 -16.77
N LEU A 351 22.52 12.33 -15.74
CA LEU A 351 22.17 12.74 -14.37
C LEU A 351 23.24 12.35 -13.35
N PHE A 352 24.45 12.01 -13.83
CA PHE A 352 25.62 11.84 -12.98
C PHE A 352 26.42 13.14 -12.99
N ASP A 353 26.16 13.99 -12.01
CA ASP A 353 27.13 15.03 -11.65
C ASP A 353 28.20 14.36 -10.75
N GLU A 354 29.31 13.96 -11.37
CA GLU A 354 30.54 13.60 -10.65
C GLU A 354 31.27 14.89 -10.22
N SER A 355 30.67 15.66 -9.32
CA SER A 355 31.39 16.71 -8.60
C SER A 355 31.96 16.13 -7.30
N MET A 356 33.07 15.40 -7.42
CA MET A 356 33.93 15.00 -6.28
C MET A 356 34.73 16.19 -5.70
N GLU A 357 34.11 17.36 -5.57
CA GLU A 357 34.75 18.57 -5.04
C GLU A 357 33.88 19.25 -3.97
N ASN A 358 33.75 18.57 -2.83
CA ASN A 358 33.71 19.19 -1.51
C ASN A 358 33.79 18.07 -0.45
N VAL A 359 35.00 17.52 -0.25
CA VAL A 359 35.25 16.58 0.85
C VAL A 359 35.35 17.37 2.16
N GLY A 360 34.22 17.94 2.58
CA GLY A 360 34.00 18.47 3.93
C GLY A 360 33.67 17.34 4.90
N ASN A 361 33.53 17.67 6.19
CA ASN A 361 33.23 16.78 7.32
C ASN A 361 31.98 15.85 7.17
N GLY A 362 31.24 15.92 6.07
CA GLY A 362 30.03 15.10 5.82
C GLY A 362 30.32 13.60 5.67
N TYR A 363 31.50 13.20 5.20
CA TYR A 363 31.84 11.78 5.01
C TYR A 363 31.91 11.00 6.34
N TRP A 364 32.60 11.56 7.35
CA TRP A 364 32.66 10.98 8.70
C TRP A 364 31.28 10.96 9.36
N SER A 365 30.48 11.99 9.11
CA SER A 365 29.12 12.10 9.61
C SER A 365 28.20 11.04 9.01
N ALA A 366 28.38 10.69 7.74
CA ALA A 366 27.66 9.60 7.09
C ALA A 366 27.99 8.24 7.73
N PHE A 367 29.24 7.98 8.08
CA PHE A 367 29.60 6.75 8.79
C PHE A 367 28.99 6.65 10.18
N MET A 368 28.95 7.76 10.92
CA MET A 368 28.27 7.81 12.21
C MET A 368 26.78 7.47 12.07
N LEU A 369 26.09 8.06 11.07
CA LEU A 369 24.70 7.76 10.77
C LEU A 369 24.48 6.31 10.31
N ALA A 370 25.47 5.73 9.62
CA ALA A 370 25.49 4.34 9.18
C ALA A 370 25.88 3.34 10.29
N ASP A 371 26.23 3.81 11.49
CA ASP A 371 26.69 2.93 12.56
C ASP A 371 25.49 2.22 13.21
N SER A 372 25.62 0.91 13.39
CA SER A 372 24.64 0.09 14.09
C SER A 372 24.58 0.40 15.59
N SER A 373 25.63 0.98 16.18
CA SER A 373 25.66 1.36 17.58
C SER A 373 24.98 2.70 17.86
N MET A 374 24.54 3.42 16.83
CA MET A 374 23.82 4.67 17.03
C MET A 374 22.50 4.39 17.78
N PRO A 375 22.20 5.09 18.88
CA PRO A 375 21.07 4.75 19.75
C PRO A 375 19.73 5.28 19.20
N THR A 376 19.41 4.92 17.96
CA THR A 376 18.10 5.16 17.32
C THR A 376 17.08 4.08 17.67
N GLY A 377 17.52 2.93 18.19
CA GLY A 377 16.65 1.80 18.49
C GLY A 377 16.27 0.97 17.27
N SER A 378 16.92 1.17 16.11
CA SER A 378 16.58 0.44 14.88
C SER A 378 16.77 -1.07 15.01
N PHE A 379 17.71 -1.53 15.85
CA PHE A 379 17.88 -2.94 16.16
C PHE A 379 16.64 -3.59 16.80
N ALA A 380 15.73 -2.84 17.41
CA ALA A 380 14.51 -3.38 18.02
C ALA A 380 13.43 -3.75 17.00
N HIS A 381 13.64 -3.49 15.71
CA HIS A 381 12.68 -3.70 14.64
C HIS A 381 13.21 -4.70 13.61
N SER A 382 12.33 -5.55 13.08
CA SER A 382 12.62 -6.56 12.05
C SER A 382 12.05 -6.23 10.67
N SER A 383 11.25 -5.15 10.59
CA SER A 383 10.51 -4.75 9.39
C SER A 383 9.61 -5.87 8.84
N GLY A 384 8.93 -6.59 9.73
CA GLY A 384 8.05 -7.71 9.38
C GLY A 384 8.77 -9.04 9.11
N LEU A 385 10.10 -9.11 9.19
CA LEU A 385 10.84 -10.37 8.98
C LEU A 385 10.49 -11.43 10.03
N GLU A 386 10.31 -11.02 11.30
CA GLU A 386 9.88 -11.95 12.36
C GLU A 386 8.49 -12.53 12.07
N ALA A 387 7.55 -11.69 11.61
CA ALA A 387 6.23 -12.15 11.17
C ALA A 387 6.34 -13.08 9.94
N ALA A 388 7.20 -12.75 8.97
CA ALA A 388 7.40 -13.57 7.78
C ALA A 388 7.95 -14.97 8.11
N GLU A 389 8.89 -15.06 9.05
CA GLU A 389 9.44 -16.33 9.54
C GLU A 389 8.37 -17.15 10.27
N GLN A 390 7.70 -16.56 11.25
CA GLN A 390 6.72 -17.27 12.07
C GLN A 390 5.46 -17.68 11.29
N LEU A 391 5.09 -16.92 10.25
CA LEU A 391 4.00 -17.27 9.34
C LEU A 391 4.43 -18.26 8.24
N GLY A 392 5.69 -18.70 8.26
CA GLY A 392 6.22 -19.69 7.31
C GLY A 392 6.40 -19.16 5.90
N PHE A 393 6.54 -17.84 5.71
CA PHE A 393 6.90 -17.25 4.42
C PHE A 393 8.40 -17.34 4.17
N VAL A 394 9.24 -17.17 5.20
CA VAL A 394 10.70 -17.30 5.06
C VAL A 394 11.16 -18.64 5.61
N LYS A 395 11.43 -19.61 4.72
CA LYS A 395 11.81 -20.99 5.09
C LYS A 395 13.28 -21.29 4.84
N ASP A 396 13.88 -20.64 3.85
CA ASP A 396 15.25 -20.86 3.42
C ASP A 396 15.97 -19.54 3.09
N GLU A 397 17.25 -19.64 2.70
CA GLU A 397 18.08 -18.46 2.41
C GLU A 397 17.60 -17.69 1.17
N ASP A 398 16.97 -18.37 0.19
CA ASP A 398 16.44 -17.73 -1.02
C ASP A 398 15.20 -16.90 -0.71
N ASP A 399 14.30 -17.45 0.11
CA ASP A 399 13.11 -16.74 0.60
C ASP A 399 13.53 -15.54 1.47
N LEU A 400 14.55 -15.71 2.32
CA LEU A 400 15.12 -14.62 3.12
C LEU A 400 15.67 -13.51 2.22
N GLN A 401 16.49 -13.86 1.21
CA GLN A 401 17.04 -12.87 0.29
C GLN A 401 15.93 -12.11 -0.42
N THR A 402 14.92 -12.82 -0.92
CA THR A 402 13.77 -12.23 -1.59
C THR A 402 13.04 -11.26 -0.66
N PHE A 403 12.73 -11.68 0.57
CA PHE A 403 12.04 -10.85 1.54
C PHE A 403 12.82 -9.56 1.82
N VAL A 404 14.13 -9.67 2.09
CA VAL A 404 14.99 -8.52 2.37
C VAL A 404 15.03 -7.56 1.18
N GLN A 405 15.15 -8.08 -0.04
CA GLN A 405 15.12 -7.25 -1.27
C GLN A 405 13.79 -6.52 -1.41
N ALA A 406 12.67 -7.23 -1.27
CA ALA A 406 11.33 -6.67 -1.42
C ALA A 406 11.03 -5.62 -0.34
N ALA A 407 11.35 -5.90 0.93
CA ALA A 407 11.16 -4.99 2.05
C ALA A 407 12.04 -3.73 1.92
N THR A 408 13.32 -3.90 1.53
CA THR A 408 14.25 -2.77 1.32
C THR A 408 13.78 -1.89 0.16
N ARG A 409 13.46 -2.49 -0.99
CA ARG A 409 12.99 -1.76 -2.18
C ARG A 409 11.70 -0.99 -1.88
N SER A 410 10.71 -1.66 -1.29
CA SER A 410 9.41 -1.05 -0.94
C SER A 410 9.59 0.11 0.05
N THR A 411 10.40 -0.10 1.09
CA THR A 411 10.71 0.94 2.09
C THR A 411 11.38 2.14 1.42
N MET A 412 12.38 1.92 0.55
CA MET A 412 13.04 3.01 -0.16
C MET A 412 12.08 3.78 -1.06
N GLN A 413 11.15 3.11 -1.72
CA GLN A 413 10.17 3.77 -2.59
C GLN A 413 9.18 4.65 -1.81
N VAL A 414 8.80 4.24 -0.59
CA VAL A 414 7.96 5.04 0.32
C VAL A 414 8.73 6.20 0.96
N MET A 415 9.96 5.97 1.42
CA MET A 415 10.69 6.90 2.28
C MET A 415 11.46 7.98 1.51
N THR A 416 11.88 7.70 0.27
CA THR A 416 12.70 8.61 -0.54
C THR A 416 12.07 10.00 -0.75
N PRO A 417 10.76 10.15 -1.07
CA PRO A 417 10.16 11.47 -1.21
C PRO A 417 10.25 12.31 0.06
N PHE A 418 10.11 11.67 1.24
CA PHE A 418 10.19 12.33 2.54
C PHE A 418 11.63 12.67 2.94
N LEU A 419 12.60 11.82 2.61
CA LEU A 419 14.04 12.11 2.79
C LEU A 419 14.45 13.34 1.97
N ILE A 420 14.09 13.37 0.68
CA ILE A 420 14.42 14.48 -0.22
C ILE A 420 13.71 15.76 0.22
N THR A 421 12.42 15.69 0.54
CA THR A 421 11.65 16.89 0.93
C THR A 421 12.15 17.44 2.27
N GLY A 422 12.48 16.57 3.24
CA GLY A 422 13.09 16.98 4.51
C GLY A 422 14.48 17.59 4.35
N HIS A 423 15.28 17.06 3.41
CA HIS A 423 16.59 17.61 3.05
C HIS A 423 16.47 19.01 2.43
N ARG A 424 15.60 19.16 1.43
CA ARG A 424 15.35 20.45 0.77
C ARG A 424 14.81 21.50 1.74
N LEU A 425 13.82 21.13 2.55
CA LEU A 425 13.24 22.02 3.55
C LEU A 425 14.29 22.53 4.55
N ALA A 426 15.30 21.73 4.88
CA ALA A 426 16.39 22.14 5.75
C ALA A 426 17.37 23.14 5.11
N LEU A 427 17.45 23.18 3.78
CA LEU A 427 18.28 24.12 3.02
C LEU A 427 17.53 25.39 2.58
N GLU A 428 16.20 25.39 2.69
CA GLU A 428 15.40 26.59 2.40
C GLU A 428 15.72 27.71 3.40
N ASP A 429 15.98 28.92 2.89
CA ASP A 429 16.25 30.12 3.70
C ASP A 429 14.95 30.72 4.26
N ILE A 430 14.32 29.99 5.18
CA ILE A 430 13.10 30.42 5.87
C ILE A 430 13.48 31.11 7.18
N VAL A 431 13.43 32.44 7.17
CA VAL A 431 13.68 33.27 8.36
C VAL A 431 12.55 33.16 9.39
N ASP A 432 11.31 32.94 8.93
CA ASP A 432 10.13 32.85 9.79
C ASP A 432 9.95 31.44 10.38
N HIS A 433 10.15 31.33 11.69
CA HIS A 433 10.02 30.07 12.43
C HIS A 433 8.62 29.45 12.39
N GLU A 434 7.56 30.26 12.31
CA GLU A 434 6.19 29.74 12.25
C GLU A 434 5.91 29.10 10.88
N VAL A 435 6.38 29.73 9.82
CA VAL A 435 6.28 29.19 8.45
C VAL A 435 7.06 27.88 8.33
N TYR A 436 8.29 27.84 8.85
CA TYR A 436 9.08 26.60 8.86
C TYR A 436 8.37 25.49 9.64
N ALA A 437 7.85 25.79 10.83
CA ALA A 437 7.14 24.83 11.66
C ALA A 437 5.86 24.31 10.99
N ALA A 438 5.14 25.16 10.25
CA ALA A 438 3.96 24.76 9.49
C ALA A 438 4.32 23.79 8.34
N LYS A 439 5.34 24.10 7.54
CA LYS A 439 5.82 23.21 6.47
C LYS A 439 6.32 21.88 7.02
N TRP A 440 7.06 21.90 8.13
CA TRP A 440 7.54 20.68 8.79
C TRP A 440 6.38 19.82 9.28
N LYS A 441 5.40 20.46 9.95
CA LYS A 441 4.19 19.78 10.43
C LYS A 441 3.43 19.14 9.27
N GLU A 442 3.30 19.83 8.13
CA GLU A 442 2.63 19.28 6.96
C GLU A 442 3.38 18.07 6.38
N LEU A 443 4.70 18.17 6.20
CA LEU A 443 5.57 17.07 5.73
C LEU A 443 5.41 15.82 6.60
N ASP A 444 5.47 16.02 7.91
CA ASP A 444 5.42 14.96 8.90
C ASP A 444 4.01 14.36 9.05
N GLN A 445 2.95 15.18 8.94
CA GLN A 445 1.56 14.72 8.85
C GLN A 445 1.29 13.90 7.57
N GLN A 446 1.86 14.30 6.43
CA GLN A 446 1.76 13.52 5.19
C GLN A 446 2.44 12.16 5.34
N MET A 447 3.58 12.08 6.04
CA MET A 447 4.22 10.80 6.32
C MET A 447 3.41 9.93 7.28
N GLN A 448 2.85 10.54 8.33
CA GLN A 448 1.94 9.87 9.27
C GLN A 448 0.75 9.27 8.51
N ALA A 449 0.16 10.01 7.56
CA ALA A 449 -0.96 9.52 6.75
C ALA A 449 -0.62 8.26 5.95
N VAL A 450 0.57 8.22 5.34
CA VAL A 450 1.05 7.07 4.55
C VAL A 450 1.32 5.87 5.44
N LEU A 451 2.04 6.07 6.54
CA LEU A 451 2.44 4.98 7.43
C LEU A 451 1.32 4.48 8.34
N ASN A 452 0.28 5.29 8.60
CA ASN A 452 -0.91 4.87 9.34
C ASN A 452 -1.53 3.59 8.78
N SER A 453 -1.40 3.34 7.47
CA SER A 453 -1.89 2.12 6.84
C SER A 453 -1.16 0.83 7.29
N ASN A 454 -0.04 0.96 8.00
CA ASN A 454 0.77 -0.12 8.57
C ASN A 454 1.27 0.28 9.99
N ALA A 455 0.54 -0.12 11.02
CA ALA A 455 0.77 0.33 12.39
C ALA A 455 2.18 -0.01 12.93
N PRO A 456 2.71 -1.24 12.76
CA PRO A 456 4.09 -1.56 13.17
C PRO A 456 5.16 -0.71 12.46
N ALA A 457 5.01 -0.49 11.14
CA ALA A 457 5.93 0.39 10.39
C ALA A 457 5.88 1.84 10.87
N CYS A 458 4.68 2.35 11.16
CA CYS A 458 4.47 3.68 11.71
C CYS A 458 5.15 3.83 13.07
N ALA A 459 4.94 2.89 13.98
CA ALA A 459 5.56 2.87 15.30
C ALA A 459 7.09 2.84 15.20
N ALA A 460 7.65 1.98 14.34
CA ALA A 460 9.09 1.90 14.11
C ALA A 460 9.67 3.23 13.59
N SER A 461 8.99 3.87 12.63
CA SER A 461 9.41 5.16 12.10
C SER A 461 9.40 6.27 13.15
N LEU A 462 8.40 6.30 14.04
CA LEU A 462 8.29 7.30 15.09
C LEU A 462 9.33 7.08 16.19
N ASP A 463 9.53 5.84 16.62
CA ASP A 463 10.48 5.50 17.67
C ASP A 463 11.92 5.81 17.23
N GLN A 464 12.26 5.46 15.98
CA GLN A 464 13.56 5.76 15.41
C GLN A 464 13.75 7.26 15.17
N GLY A 465 12.74 7.97 14.64
CA GLY A 465 12.86 9.40 14.37
C GLY A 465 12.98 10.24 15.64
N LYS A 466 12.16 9.96 16.67
CA LYS A 466 12.29 10.60 18.01
C LYS A 466 13.67 10.37 18.63
N SER A 467 14.19 9.14 18.49
CA SER A 467 15.50 8.78 19.02
C SER A 467 16.64 9.45 18.24
N LEU A 468 16.58 9.45 16.91
CA LEU A 468 17.54 10.16 16.06
C LEU A 468 17.54 11.66 16.37
N LEU A 469 16.37 12.28 16.54
CA LEU A 469 16.26 13.70 16.92
C LEU A 469 16.92 13.97 18.27
N ARG A 470 16.75 13.08 19.25
CA ARG A 470 17.41 13.17 20.57
C ARG A 470 18.93 13.09 20.43
N VAL A 471 19.44 12.14 19.63
CA VAL A 471 20.87 11.98 19.35
C VAL A 471 21.41 13.21 18.64
N ALA A 472 20.75 13.69 17.60
CA ALA A 472 21.14 14.87 16.84
C ALA A 472 21.21 16.12 17.73
N LYS A 473 20.25 16.32 18.64
CA LYS A 473 20.26 17.41 19.63
C LYS A 473 21.47 17.35 20.55
N HIS A 474 21.96 16.16 20.90
CA HIS A 474 23.17 16.01 21.72
C HIS A 474 24.45 16.15 20.91
N TRP A 475 24.51 15.52 19.73
CA TRP A 475 25.68 15.50 18.85
C TRP A 475 26.01 16.87 18.27
N ILE A 476 24.99 17.61 17.81
CA ILE A 476 25.16 18.90 17.12
C ILE A 476 24.92 20.09 18.07
N GLY A 477 24.23 19.87 19.20
CA GLY A 477 23.70 20.92 20.08
C GLY A 477 24.68 21.82 20.84
N GLN A 478 25.99 21.73 20.55
CA GLN A 478 27.03 22.61 21.14
C GLN A 478 27.41 23.80 20.23
N GLY A 479 26.87 23.90 19.01
CA GLY A 479 27.11 24.99 18.07
C GLY A 479 26.01 26.06 18.04
N ASN A 480 26.31 27.24 17.45
CA ASN A 480 25.37 28.35 17.26
C ASN A 480 24.79 28.38 15.82
N ASN A 481 24.61 27.20 15.20
CA ASN A 481 24.07 27.10 13.85
C ASN A 481 22.53 27.21 13.88
N SER A 482 21.97 27.96 12.93
CA SER A 482 20.52 28.08 12.64
C SER A 482 19.82 26.71 12.58
N THR A 483 20.54 25.66 12.18
CA THR A 483 20.25 24.22 12.29
C THR A 483 19.62 23.76 13.60
N ILE A 484 20.07 24.34 14.71
CA ILE A 484 19.68 23.93 16.05
C ILE A 484 18.41 24.64 16.50
N LEU A 485 18.11 25.84 15.98
CA LEU A 485 16.84 26.52 16.27
C LEU A 485 15.66 25.83 15.59
N SER A 486 15.79 25.44 14.31
CA SER A 486 14.73 24.73 13.56
C SER A 486 14.40 23.35 14.12
N LEU A 487 15.37 22.63 14.70
CA LEU A 487 15.17 21.33 15.36
C LEU A 487 14.77 21.45 16.85
N LYS A 488 15.10 22.58 17.52
CA LYS A 488 14.68 22.88 18.90
C LYS A 488 13.24 23.40 18.97
N THR A 489 12.75 24.11 17.95
CA THR A 489 11.37 24.63 17.87
C THR A 489 10.30 23.57 17.56
N LEU A 490 10.69 22.33 17.22
CA LEU A 490 9.80 21.17 17.02
C LEU A 490 9.19 20.61 18.34
N GLY A 491 8.89 21.48 19.30
CA GLY A 491 8.34 21.14 20.61
C GLY A 491 6.81 21.17 20.62
N GLY A 492 6.19 20.00 20.80
CA GLY A 492 4.77 19.82 21.14
C GLY A 492 3.88 19.41 19.97
N GLY A 493 3.32 18.19 20.05
CA GLY A 493 2.18 17.76 19.22
C GLY A 493 2.47 17.39 17.75
N GLN A 494 3.73 17.24 17.35
CA GLN A 494 4.12 16.78 16.00
C GLN A 494 4.52 15.30 16.03
N CYS A 495 4.31 14.60 14.92
CA CYS A 495 4.92 13.30 14.72
C CYS A 495 6.43 13.56 14.44
N HIS A 496 7.29 12.57 14.62
CA HIS A 496 8.74 12.78 14.46
C HIS A 496 9.28 11.59 13.69
N HIS A 497 8.89 11.49 12.43
CA HIS A 497 9.26 10.36 11.60
C HIS A 497 10.73 10.38 11.17
N ILE A 498 11.32 9.18 11.05
CA ILE A 498 12.75 9.01 10.75
C ILE A 498 13.16 9.62 9.41
N ALA A 499 12.36 9.53 8.35
CA ALA A 499 12.77 9.96 7.01
C ALA A 499 12.94 11.49 6.88
N PRO A 500 11.96 12.35 7.26
CA PRO A 500 12.13 13.80 7.28
C PRO A 500 13.32 14.24 8.14
N ILE A 501 13.50 13.61 9.31
CA ILE A 501 14.59 13.93 10.24
C ILE A 501 15.95 13.55 9.65
N MET A 502 16.08 12.35 9.07
CA MET A 502 17.30 11.90 8.41
C MET A 502 17.65 12.79 7.22
N GLY A 503 16.65 13.17 6.40
CA GLY A 503 16.80 14.12 5.30
C GLY A 503 17.36 15.46 5.76
N SER A 504 16.69 16.07 6.75
CA SER A 504 17.08 17.35 7.33
C SER A 504 18.46 17.30 7.99
N LEU A 505 18.75 16.23 8.74
CA LEU A 505 20.04 16.05 9.39
C LEU A 505 21.17 15.90 8.36
N GLY A 506 20.94 15.14 7.30
CA GLY A 506 21.90 14.96 6.21
C GLY A 506 22.27 16.29 5.52
N ALA A 507 21.28 17.14 5.24
CA ALA A 507 21.51 18.48 4.69
C ALA A 507 22.46 19.31 5.55
N HIS A 508 22.21 19.34 6.86
CA HIS A 508 23.01 20.10 7.82
C HIS A 508 24.42 19.54 8.03
N LEU A 509 24.62 18.24 7.80
CA LEU A 509 25.92 17.59 7.85
C LEU A 509 26.68 17.70 6.52
N GLY A 510 26.13 18.37 5.51
CA GLY A 510 26.75 18.51 4.19
C GLY A 510 26.72 17.22 3.37
N ILE A 511 25.77 16.33 3.63
CA ILE A 511 25.54 15.09 2.89
C ILE A 511 24.51 15.39 1.79
N SER A 512 24.78 15.03 0.54
CA SER A 512 23.86 15.33 -0.59
C SER A 512 22.57 14.51 -0.54
N GLU A 513 21.52 14.95 -1.25
CA GLU A 513 20.23 14.24 -1.33
C GLU A 513 20.41 12.75 -1.71
N VAL A 514 21.23 12.49 -2.73
CA VAL A 514 21.54 11.15 -3.23
C VAL A 514 22.24 10.31 -2.16
N GLN A 515 23.23 10.90 -1.49
CA GLN A 515 24.00 10.22 -0.44
C GLN A 515 23.13 9.88 0.77
N VAL A 516 22.25 10.78 1.21
CA VAL A 516 21.32 10.53 2.33
C VAL A 516 20.35 9.40 1.99
N CYS A 517 19.80 9.38 0.77
CA CYS A 517 18.89 8.30 0.35
C CYS A 517 19.60 6.94 0.34
N ARG A 518 20.81 6.86 -0.24
CA ARG A 518 21.60 5.62 -0.27
C ARG A 518 22.03 5.16 1.12
N LEU A 519 22.45 6.10 1.97
CA LEU A 519 22.77 5.86 3.37
C LEU A 519 21.58 5.26 4.12
N PHE A 520 20.38 5.85 3.96
CA PHE A 520 19.16 5.33 4.58
C PHE A 520 18.84 3.92 4.07
N GLY A 521 18.94 3.68 2.75
CA GLY A 521 18.74 2.36 2.16
C GLY A 521 19.71 1.31 2.68
N TYR A 522 20.98 1.67 2.89
CA TYR A 522 21.95 0.81 3.54
C TYR A 522 21.53 0.46 4.97
N CYS A 523 21.10 1.45 5.78
CA CYS A 523 20.65 1.21 7.16
C CYS A 523 19.43 0.29 7.20
N VAL A 524 18.45 0.47 6.32
CA VAL A 524 17.27 -0.42 6.22
C VAL A 524 17.71 -1.86 5.93
N ALA A 525 18.50 -2.08 4.88
CA ALA A 525 18.97 -3.42 4.53
C ALA A 525 19.80 -4.05 5.65
N ARG A 526 20.72 -3.28 6.26
CA ARG A 526 21.56 -3.70 7.39
C ARG A 526 20.71 -4.15 8.57
N ASP A 527 19.66 -3.41 8.90
CA ASP A 527 18.84 -3.69 10.08
C ASP A 527 17.98 -4.94 9.90
N ILE A 528 17.43 -5.15 8.70
CA ILE A 528 16.70 -6.38 8.37
C ILE A 528 17.65 -7.60 8.38
N VAL A 529 18.83 -7.49 7.78
CA VAL A 529 19.84 -8.58 7.80
C VAL A 529 20.33 -8.86 9.22
N SER A 530 20.50 -7.82 10.04
CA SER A 530 20.83 -7.97 11.47
C SER A 530 19.71 -8.67 12.24
N ALA A 531 18.44 -8.41 11.91
CA ALA A 531 17.31 -9.15 12.46
C ALA A 531 17.34 -10.63 12.03
N ALA A 532 17.65 -10.90 10.75
CA ALA A 532 17.77 -12.27 10.23
C ALA A 532 18.82 -13.11 10.98
N VAL A 533 19.98 -12.51 11.30
CA VAL A 533 21.01 -13.17 12.12
C VAL A 533 20.50 -13.49 13.52
N ARG A 534 19.75 -12.58 14.13
CA ARG A 534 19.20 -12.74 15.49
C ARG A 534 18.04 -13.73 15.56
N LEU A 535 17.30 -13.87 14.47
CA LEU A 535 16.31 -14.95 14.27
C LEU A 535 16.96 -16.29 13.88
N SER A 536 18.29 -16.34 13.76
CA SER A 536 19.04 -17.53 13.32
C SER A 536 18.66 -18.04 11.93
N LEU A 537 18.16 -17.16 11.06
CA LEU A 537 17.84 -17.47 9.65
C LEU A 537 19.09 -17.52 8.78
N VAL A 538 20.13 -16.77 9.15
CA VAL A 538 21.41 -16.73 8.45
C VAL A 538 22.55 -16.56 9.44
N GLY A 539 23.68 -17.22 9.19
CA GLY A 539 24.88 -17.08 10.04
C GLY A 539 25.57 -15.72 9.86
N PRO A 540 26.33 -15.22 10.87
CA PRO A 540 27.01 -13.93 10.78
C PRO A 540 27.99 -13.76 9.61
N LEU A 541 28.60 -14.85 9.13
CA LEU A 541 29.50 -14.80 7.97
C LEU A 541 28.71 -14.80 6.64
N ALA A 542 27.60 -15.53 6.58
CA ALA A 542 26.73 -15.60 5.41
C ALA A 542 25.88 -14.32 5.24
N SER A 543 25.66 -13.57 6.32
CA SER A 543 24.92 -12.31 6.27
C SER A 543 25.64 -11.19 5.51
N VAL A 544 26.98 -11.22 5.45
CA VAL A 544 27.80 -10.23 4.72
C VAL A 544 27.55 -10.26 3.21
N PRO A 545 27.68 -11.41 2.51
CA PRO A 545 27.37 -11.47 1.09
C PRO A 545 25.88 -11.27 0.82
N LEU A 546 24.98 -11.68 1.72
CA LEU A 546 23.56 -11.33 1.64
C LEU A 546 23.37 -9.80 1.64
N LEU A 547 23.93 -9.10 2.63
CA LEU A 547 23.86 -7.64 2.74
C LEU A 547 24.38 -6.94 1.48
N HIS A 548 25.49 -7.43 0.91
CA HIS A 548 26.04 -6.90 -0.33
C HIS A 548 25.07 -7.07 -1.52
N ARG A 549 24.46 -8.25 -1.68
CA ARG A 549 23.51 -8.51 -2.78
C ARG A 549 22.25 -7.66 -2.70
N VAL A 550 21.74 -7.41 -1.49
CA VAL A 550 20.49 -6.66 -1.28
C VAL A 550 20.65 -5.14 -1.40
N GLN A 551 21.87 -4.59 -1.38
CA GLN A 551 22.10 -3.14 -1.62
C GLN A 551 21.53 -2.69 -2.97
N GLY A 552 21.57 -3.56 -3.99
CA GLY A 552 20.95 -3.27 -5.29
C GLY A 552 19.45 -2.95 -5.17
N ALA A 553 18.74 -3.60 -4.23
CA ALA A 553 17.32 -3.36 -4.01
C ALA A 553 17.04 -1.97 -3.41
N ALA A 554 17.96 -1.45 -2.58
CA ALA A 554 17.86 -0.08 -2.07
C ALA A 554 17.98 0.96 -3.21
N GLU A 555 18.94 0.76 -4.11
CA GLU A 555 19.14 1.60 -5.29
C GLU A 555 17.94 1.49 -6.27
N ASP A 556 17.40 0.28 -6.47
CA ASP A 556 16.22 0.06 -7.31
C ASP A 556 14.98 0.78 -6.75
N GLY A 557 14.77 0.74 -5.43
CA GLY A 557 13.68 1.46 -4.75
C GLY A 557 13.84 2.97 -4.82
N TYR A 558 15.06 3.47 -4.64
CA TYR A 558 15.41 4.88 -4.81
C TYR A 558 15.11 5.37 -6.24
N ARG A 559 15.57 4.66 -7.27
CA ARG A 559 15.32 5.00 -8.68
C ARG A 559 13.84 4.96 -9.03
N ALA A 560 13.12 3.95 -8.53
CA ALA A 560 11.68 3.84 -8.71
C ALA A 560 10.94 5.04 -8.10
N SER A 561 11.36 5.48 -6.91
CA SER A 561 10.81 6.69 -6.30
C SER A 561 11.08 7.93 -7.13
N LEU A 562 12.31 8.14 -7.62
CA LEU A 562 12.64 9.31 -8.45
C LEU A 562 11.81 9.36 -9.73
N LEU A 563 11.64 8.20 -10.39
CA LEU A 563 10.79 8.10 -11.58
C LEU A 563 9.33 8.40 -11.27
N ALA A 564 8.81 7.89 -10.15
CA ALA A 564 7.44 8.19 -9.70
C ALA A 564 7.26 9.67 -9.37
N MET A 565 8.23 10.31 -8.71
CA MET A 565 8.24 11.75 -8.45
C MET A 565 8.23 12.56 -9.74
N ALA A 566 9.07 12.20 -10.72
CA ALA A 566 9.15 12.89 -12.01
C ALA A 566 7.88 12.72 -12.87
N GLN A 567 7.19 11.58 -12.75
CA GLN A 567 5.94 11.30 -13.47
C GLN A 567 4.69 11.86 -12.76
N SER A 568 4.81 12.34 -11.53
CA SER A 568 3.66 12.84 -10.78
C SER A 568 3.05 14.06 -11.48
N VAL A 569 1.83 13.90 -11.99
CA VAL A 569 1.07 14.92 -12.73
C VAL A 569 0.84 16.19 -11.89
N ASP A 570 0.89 16.06 -10.56
CA ASP A 570 0.69 17.17 -9.61
C ASP A 570 1.87 18.15 -9.56
N GLY A 571 3.04 17.85 -10.16
CA GLY A 571 4.15 18.78 -10.48
C GLY A 571 4.77 19.61 -9.35
N GLN A 572 4.17 19.63 -8.16
CA GLN A 572 4.48 20.53 -7.04
C GLN A 572 4.61 19.80 -5.71
N ASN A 573 3.99 18.61 -5.53
CA ASN A 573 4.13 17.83 -4.30
C ASN A 573 4.72 16.43 -4.57
N PRO A 574 6.03 16.20 -4.38
CA PRO A 574 6.66 14.90 -4.59
C PRO A 574 6.15 13.82 -3.64
N LEU A 575 5.57 14.18 -2.49
CA LEU A 575 5.10 13.25 -1.46
C LEU A 575 3.91 12.40 -1.92
N VAL A 576 3.17 12.86 -2.93
CA VAL A 576 2.09 12.10 -3.58
C VAL A 576 2.61 10.80 -4.22
N SER A 577 3.88 10.77 -4.61
CA SER A 577 4.50 9.58 -5.22
C SER A 577 4.97 8.52 -4.21
N ALA A 578 4.88 8.80 -2.91
CA ALA A 578 5.26 7.84 -1.87
C ALA A 578 4.32 6.64 -1.89
N ALA A 579 4.84 5.48 -2.30
CA ALA A 579 4.06 4.26 -2.45
C ALA A 579 4.94 3.02 -2.26
N GLY A 580 4.38 1.99 -1.61
CA GLY A 580 5.04 0.69 -1.49
C GLY A 580 5.04 -0.07 -2.81
N SER A 581 6.00 -0.97 -2.99
CA SER A 581 6.07 -1.86 -4.17
C SER A 581 6.02 -3.34 -3.84
N SER A 582 5.88 -3.69 -2.56
CA SER A 582 5.75 -5.07 -2.11
C SER A 582 4.48 -5.27 -1.29
N PRO A 583 3.34 -5.53 -1.96
CA PRO A 583 2.06 -5.71 -1.29
C PRO A 583 2.09 -6.86 -0.27
N ILE A 584 2.90 -7.89 -0.51
CA ILE A 584 3.02 -9.01 0.42
C ILE A 584 3.74 -8.62 1.71
N VAL A 585 4.80 -7.81 1.64
CA VAL A 585 5.46 -7.29 2.85
C VAL A 585 4.48 -6.41 3.63
N ASP A 586 3.67 -5.62 2.93
CA ASP A 586 2.64 -4.78 3.54
C ASP A 586 1.50 -5.60 4.18
N ALA A 587 1.22 -6.81 3.68
CA ALA A 587 0.26 -7.74 4.29
C ALA A 587 0.82 -8.50 5.50
N ILE A 588 2.12 -8.86 5.47
CA ILE A 588 2.77 -9.63 6.53
C ILE A 588 3.10 -8.77 7.74
N HIS A 589 3.62 -7.56 7.54
CA HIS A 589 4.17 -6.74 8.61
C HIS A 589 3.14 -6.41 9.71
N PRO A 590 1.87 -6.07 9.43
CA PRO A 590 0.85 -5.88 10.47
C PRO A 590 0.53 -7.15 11.28
N SER A 591 0.79 -8.34 10.74
CA SER A 591 0.61 -9.60 11.47
C SER A 591 1.62 -9.77 12.60
N HIS A 592 2.62 -8.89 12.71
CA HIS A 592 3.53 -8.84 13.87
C HIS A 592 2.79 -8.64 15.20
N ASP A 593 1.68 -7.92 15.20
CA ASP A 593 0.94 -7.61 16.42
C ASP A 593 0.18 -8.81 17.00
N VAL A 594 -0.11 -9.83 16.17
CA VAL A 594 -0.77 -11.07 16.59
C VAL A 594 0.22 -12.20 16.94
N LEU A 595 1.53 -11.99 16.78
CA LEU A 595 2.53 -12.97 17.16
C LEU A 595 2.57 -13.14 18.69
N GLN A 596 2.52 -14.39 19.14
CA GLN A 596 2.52 -14.71 20.57
C GLN A 596 3.89 -14.48 21.23
N VAL A 597 4.97 -14.82 20.51
CA VAL A 597 6.35 -14.65 20.98
C VAL A 597 7.03 -13.70 20.02
N ARG A 598 7.56 -12.60 20.56
CA ARG A 598 8.20 -11.54 19.78
C ARG A 598 9.55 -11.22 20.36
N LEU A 599 10.58 -11.30 19.53
CA LEU A 599 11.91 -10.78 19.81
C LEU A 599 12.01 -9.29 19.44
N PHE A 600 11.24 -8.85 18.44
CA PHE A 600 11.24 -7.50 17.92
C PHE A 600 9.93 -6.75 18.23
N ARG A 601 9.96 -5.43 18.13
CA ARG A 601 8.81 -4.55 18.34
C ARG A 601 7.95 -4.37 17.08
N SER A 602 8.47 -4.68 15.90
CA SER A 602 7.76 -4.67 14.60
C SER A 602 8.43 -5.60 13.58
#